data_AF-A0A7U3D3I0-F1
#
_entry.id   AF-A0A7U3D3I0-F1
#
_cell.length_a   1.000
_cell.length_b   1.000
_cell.length_c   1.000
_cell.angle_alpha   90.00
_cell.angle_beta   90.00
_cell.angle_gamma   90.00
#
_symmetry.space_group_name_H-M   'P 1'
#
loop_
_entity.id
_entity.type
_entity.pdbx_description
1 polymer ?
#
loop_
_entity_poly.entity_id
_entity_poly.type
_entity_poly.pdbx_seq_one_letter_code
_entity_poly.pdbx_strand_id
1 'polypeptide(L)' 'MVSLPVLKNLIMTAIIISFLATFLNQQGLLQITFGASNGTVWNIGDIIGLVFAVIAIRLVLRVPEKHA' A
#
# COMPACT_ATOMS: atom_id res chain seq x y z
N MET A 1 3.21 -14.65 18.39
CA MET A 1 2.79 -15.16 17.06
C MET A 1 1.52 -14.42 16.66
N VAL A 2 1.51 -13.72 15.53
CA VAL A 2 0.29 -13.11 14.99
C VAL A 2 -0.59 -14.23 14.46
N SER A 3 -1.87 -14.28 14.86
CA SER A 3 -2.76 -15.33 14.42
C SER A 3 -3.09 -15.19 12.92
N LEU A 4 -3.31 -16.33 12.25
CA LEU A 4 -3.70 -16.38 10.83
C LEU A 4 -4.89 -15.45 10.46
N PRO A 5 -5.96 -15.35 11.28
CA PRO A 5 -7.06 -14.43 11.01
C PRO A 5 -6.63 -12.95 11.07
N VAL A 6 -5.77 -12.61 12.03
CA VAL A 6 -5.26 -11.24 12.19
C VAL A 6 -4.34 -10.88 11.02
N LEU A 7 -3.48 -11.80 10.58
CA LEU A 7 -2.62 -11.60 9.42
C LEU A 7 -3.45 -11.34 8.14
N LYS A 8 -4.51 -12.12 7.92
CA LYS A 8 -5.43 -11.94 6.78
C LYS A 8 -6.11 -10.58 6.82
N ASN A 9 -6.58 -10.14 7.99
CA ASN A 9 -7.20 -8.83 8.16
C ASN A 9 -6.21 -7.71 7.85
N LEU A 10 -4.95 -7.81 8.32
CA LEU A 10 -3.91 -6.84 8.04
C LEU A 10 -3.59 -6.73 6.53
N ILE A 11 -3.56 -7.85 5.82
CA ILE A 11 -3.39 -7.86 4.36
C ILE A 11 -4.54 -7.11 3.69
N MET A 12 -5.79 -7.44 4.04
CA MET A 12 -6.97 -6.77 3.49
C MET A 12 -6.96 -5.27 3.77
N THR A 13 -6.64 -4.86 5.00
CA THR A 13 -6.54 -3.44 5.36
C THR A 13 -5.45 -2.74 4.56
N ALA A 14 -4.27 -3.35 4.40
CA ALA A 14 -3.18 -2.76 3.61
C ALA A 14 -3.57 -2.58 2.13
N ILE A 15 -4.25 -3.57 1.54
CA ILE A 15 -4.78 -3.49 0.17
C ILE A 15 -5.80 -2.35 0.06
N ILE A 16 -6.77 -2.27 0.96
CA ILE A 16 -7.80 -1.23 0.94
C ILE A 16 -7.17 0.17 1.06
N ILE A 17 -6.22 0.36 1.96
CA ILE A 17 -5.52 1.65 2.11
C ILE A 17 -4.75 2.01 0.83
N SER A 18 -4.10 1.03 0.19
CA SER A 18 -3.40 1.23 -1.09
C SER A 18 -4.37 1.72 -2.18
N PHE A 19 -5.51 1.05 -2.35
CA PHE A 19 -6.53 1.46 -3.33
C PHE A 19 -7.15 2.80 -3.00
N LEU A 20 -7.45 3.06 -1.73
CA LEU A 20 -8.04 4.32 -1.29
C LEU A 20 -7.07 5.49 -1.53
N ALA A 21 -5.79 5.32 -1.23
CA ALA A 21 -4.77 6.34 -1.49
C ALA A 21 -4.67 6.66 -2.99
N THR A 22 -4.64 5.65 -3.85
CA THR A 22 -4.62 5.82 -5.31
C THR A 22 -5.90 6.50 -5.81
N PHE A 23 -7.07 6.10 -5.31
CA PHE A 23 -8.34 6.72 -5.67
C PHE A 23 -8.39 8.20 -5.27
N LEU A 24 -8.06 8.52 -4.02
CA LEU A 24 -8.01 9.89 -3.53
C LEU A 24 -6.96 10.74 -4.26
N ASN A 25 -5.87 10.12 -4.71
CA ASN A 25 -4.88 10.78 -5.56
C ASN A 25 -5.46 11.15 -6.93
N GLN A 26 -6.17 10.22 -7.58
CA GLN A 26 -6.85 10.47 -8.86
C GLN A 26 -7.95 11.54 -8.75
N GLN A 27 -8.60 11.66 -7.59
CA GLN A 27 -9.58 12.72 -7.30
C GLN A 27 -8.93 14.08 -6.98
N GLY A 28 -7.58 14.18 -6.98
CA GLY A 28 -6.87 15.42 -6.68
C GLY A 28 -6.71 15.73 -5.18
N LEU A 29 -7.30 14.92 -4.28
CA LEU A 29 -7.33 15.17 -2.84
C LEU A 29 -6.00 14.86 -2.14
N LEU A 30 -5.20 13.96 -2.70
CA LEU A 30 -3.87 13.60 -2.21
C LEU A 30 -2.75 14.00 -3.19
N GLN A 31 -3.06 14.88 -4.14
CA GLN A 31 -2.17 15.27 -5.23
C GLN A 31 -1.16 16.34 -4.79
N ILE A 32 -0.58 16.15 -3.60
CA ILE A 32 0.50 17.00 -3.10
C ILE A 32 1.75 16.59 -3.87
N THR A 33 2.13 17.44 -4.82
CA THR A 33 3.29 17.24 -5.68
C THR A 33 4.48 18.02 -5.16
N PHE A 34 5.63 17.37 -5.09
CA PHE A 34 6.89 17.98 -4.72
C PHE A 34 7.93 17.65 -5.79
N GLY A 35 8.61 18.69 -6.26
CA GLY A 35 9.71 18.56 -7.19
C GLY A 35 10.95 18.04 -6.46
N ALA A 36 11.51 16.93 -6.93
CA ALA A 36 12.83 16.50 -6.52
C ALA A 36 13.92 17.26 -7.30
N SER A 37 15.12 17.35 -6.74
CA SER A 37 16.26 18.09 -7.32
C SER A 37 16.72 17.60 -8.70
N ASN A 38 16.29 16.41 -9.11
CA ASN A 38 16.55 15.80 -10.42
C ASN A 38 15.45 16.07 -11.47
N GLY A 39 14.49 16.95 -11.18
CA GLY A 39 13.38 17.29 -12.08
C GLY A 39 12.23 16.27 -12.09
N THR A 40 12.28 15.23 -11.25
CA THR A 40 11.14 14.30 -11.10
C THR A 40 10.08 14.92 -10.19
N VAL A 41 8.82 14.81 -10.59
CA VAL A 41 7.68 15.20 -9.76
C VAL A 41 7.22 13.98 -8.99
N TRP A 42 7.26 14.06 -7.67
CA TRP A 42 6.79 13.02 -6.78
C TRP A 42 5.40 13.39 -6.27
N ASN A 43 4.54 12.39 -6.17
CA ASN A 43 3.18 12.55 -5.67
C ASN A 43 3.01 11.74 -4.38
N ILE A 44 2.63 12.41 -3.30
CA ILE A 44 2.41 11.76 -1.98
C ILE A 44 1.40 10.62 -2.08
N GLY A 45 0.29 10.81 -2.80
CA GLY A 45 -0.75 9.81 -2.97
C GLY A 45 -0.24 8.53 -3.64
N ASP A 46 0.59 8.68 -4.68
CA ASP A 46 1.21 7.53 -5.37
C ASP A 46 2.23 6.81 -4.48
N ILE A 47 3.01 7.54 -3.69
CA ILE A 47 3.97 6.95 -2.73
C ILE A 47 3.22 6.17 -1.65
N ILE A 48 2.18 6.74 -1.06
CA ILE A 48 1.37 6.07 -0.02
C ILE A 48 0.76 4.80 -0.60
N GLY A 49 0.16 4.89 -1.79
CA GLY A 49 -0.41 3.74 -2.50
C GLY A 49 0.62 2.62 -2.69
N LEU A 50 1.81 2.97 -3.18
CA LEU A 50 2.91 2.04 -3.41
C LEU A 50 3.42 1.39 -2.12
N VAL A 51 3.64 2.17 -1.05
CA VAL A 51 4.14 1.67 0.24
C VAL A 51 3.19 0.61 0.81
N PHE A 52 1.89 0.88 0.81
CA PHE A 52 0.90 -0.08 1.32
C PHE A 52 0.75 -1.32 0.42
N ALA A 53 0.92 -1.18 -0.90
CA ALA A 53 0.99 -2.33 -1.80
C ALA A 53 2.19 -3.24 -1.48
N VAL A 54 3.37 -2.66 -1.25
CA VAL A 54 4.57 -3.42 -0.86
C VAL A 54 4.38 -4.12 0.49
N ILE A 55 3.75 -3.44 1.46
CA ILE A 55 3.41 -4.05 2.76
C ILE A 55 2.46 -5.22 2.57
N ALA A 56 1.40 -5.07 1.77
CA ALA A 56 0.45 -6.14 1.47
C ALA A 56 1.15 -7.36 0.86
N ILE A 57 2.02 -7.16 -0.15
CA ILE A 57 2.80 -8.24 -0.78
C ILE A 57 3.66 -8.95 0.26
N ARG A 58 4.39 -8.21 1.11
CA ARG A 58 5.22 -8.80 2.16
C ARG A 58 4.41 -9.58 3.19
N LEU A 59 3.21 -9.12 3.52
CA LEU A 59 2.32 -9.83 4.44
C LEU A 59 1.76 -11.11 3.80
N VAL A 60 1.42 -11.10 2.51
CA VAL A 60 0.98 -12.28 1.75
C VAL A 60 2.09 -13.34 1.70
N LEU A 61 3.34 -12.94 1.40
CA LEU A 61 4.49 -13.86 1.38
C LEU A 61 4.82 -14.49 2.75
N ARG A 62 4.32 -13.90 3.84
CA ARG A 62 4.47 -14.44 5.20
C ARG A 62 3.33 -15.35 5.61
N VAL A 63 2.27 -15.46 4.81
CA VAL A 63 1.21 -16.44 5.06
C VAL A 63 1.84 -17.82 4.82
N PRO A 64 1.88 -18.71 5.83
CA PRO A 64 2.39 -20.06 5.60
C PRO A 64 1.52 -20.69 4.52
N GLU A 65 2.16 -21.07 3.40
CA GLU A 65 1.50 -21.90 2.40
C GLU A 65 1.00 -23.13 3.15
N LYS A 66 -0.31 -23.38 3.10
CA LYS A 66 -0.82 -24.69 3.53
C LYS A 66 -0.08 -25.67 2.63
N HIS A 67 0.90 -26.38 3.18
CA HIS A 67 1.44 -27.58 2.53
C HIS A 67 0.22 -28.46 2.24
N ALA A 68 -0.13 -28.51 0.95
CA ALA A 68 -1.11 -29.42 0.39
C ALA A 68 -0.39 -30.72 0.04
#